data_AF-F2NYH1-F1
#
_entry.id   AF-F2NYH1-F1
#
_cell.length_a   1.000
_cell.length_b   1.000
_cell.length_c   1.000
_cell.angle_alpha   90.00
_cell.angle_beta   90.00
_cell.angle_gamma   90.00
#
_symmetry.space_group_name_H-M   'P 1'
#
loop_
_entity.id
_entity.type
_entity.pdbx_description
1 polymer ?
#
loop_
_entity_poly.entity_id
_entity_poly.type
_entity_poly.pdbx_seq_one_letter_code
_entity_poly.pdbx_strand_id
1 'polypeptide(L)'
;MSSENKTLTPIWIVYADGARLPWKYEGALKKIRVSDRLSSIGTASLVFGMSVPDFDNDDVFSEGSEVSVHLGYKDDVEEVFSGEVTGFVPRFGEYGAPQMEVQIETKLHRLDKGIRAKAFESKTTAQIIKEIITNHNLKAEVEEFGPKHNYTEQRNITDYDYITQLACKYGKTVWCQGSTVHVKTEITPSDDDVILERGKSIISARTRTSIAKQLSAAACTGWSIMDCRGFAATATMKDIPLRIGGEYSWEDNSKGYDPKKIEQITTEEIIDEEDAAAVAKAYIQNRSFKFQSCDIKTQGNYHIKPGNRLTVKYLGRHSDGEYLVYSVEHDFSVQDGYFTTCHLKRNFCGVSNNRSISAIDRERIDRQSANAQGENAASTSASGIHEETHNNSENTSIEKNSQTSSEENSQADNNNPIVADNNEEILYDFGKVNEMYRNWNQQDAAWKALLLSNDENDTMSLHGCKIVAAAKLVCSVSNNSEFSPKRFVDKNDRIIDKNGNLSQTEIMTAIKKANPNIVVKADYFEKQLNESTLKRLKKDSEYEHYILGRANVGGGLGQHWVVIEDYKVLPNGTIEYKIVPSSKNDSGRVFTSDPKFATDKKKACINKIEVYSIKRN
;
A
#
# COMPACT_ATOMS: atom_id res chain seq x y z
N MET A 1 -8.10 5.54 -6.98
CA MET A 1 -7.86 6.22 -8.28
C MET A 1 -8.98 7.22 -8.53
N SER A 2 -8.64 8.49 -8.81
CA SER A 2 -9.60 9.54 -9.17
C SER A 2 -10.19 9.26 -10.57
N SER A 3 -11.34 9.86 -10.87
CA SER A 3 -12.00 9.76 -12.19
C SER A 3 -11.17 10.27 -13.37
N GLU A 4 -10.02 10.91 -13.13
CA GLU A 4 -9.13 11.49 -14.14
C GLU A 4 -8.32 10.45 -14.91
N ASN A 5 -8.13 9.23 -14.38
CA ASN A 5 -7.31 8.21 -15.06
C ASN A 5 -8.07 7.47 -16.18
N LYS A 6 -9.37 7.71 -16.36
CA LYS A 6 -10.18 7.03 -17.39
C LYS A 6 -9.78 7.38 -18.83
N THR A 7 -8.96 8.41 -19.03
CA THR A 7 -8.54 8.90 -20.36
C THR A 7 -7.02 9.00 -20.54
N LEU A 8 -6.22 8.49 -19.59
CA LEU A 8 -4.77 8.60 -19.66
C LEU A 8 -4.15 7.43 -20.42
N THR A 9 -3.28 7.76 -21.37
CA THR A 9 -2.43 6.79 -22.05
C THR A 9 -1.47 6.19 -21.02
N PRO A 10 -1.48 4.86 -20.81
CA PRO A 10 -0.49 4.21 -19.96
C PRO A 10 0.92 4.41 -20.53
N ILE A 11 1.87 4.62 -19.65
CA ILE A 11 3.29 4.74 -19.96
C ILE A 11 4.00 3.50 -19.42
N TRP A 12 4.98 3.05 -20.16
CA TRP A 12 5.83 1.94 -19.78
C TRP A 12 7.28 2.31 -20.09
N ILE A 13 8.19 1.80 -19.26
CA ILE A 13 9.63 1.93 -19.45
C ILE A 13 10.23 0.57 -19.15
N VAL A 14 11.10 0.09 -20.03
CA VAL A 14 11.85 -1.15 -19.81
C VAL A 14 13.33 -0.81 -19.79
N TYR A 15 14.02 -1.34 -18.79
CA TYR A 15 15.48 -1.30 -18.72
C TYR A 15 16.02 -2.72 -18.89
N ALA A 16 17.04 -2.88 -19.73
CA ALA A 16 17.85 -4.09 -19.88
C ALA A 16 19.28 -3.75 -19.44
N ASP A 17 19.83 -4.52 -18.51
CA ASP A 17 21.16 -4.33 -17.91
C ASP A 17 21.39 -2.88 -17.40
N GLY A 18 20.33 -2.28 -16.86
CA GLY A 18 20.32 -0.91 -16.35
C GLY A 18 20.20 0.19 -17.41
N ALA A 19 20.26 -0.15 -18.70
CA ALA A 19 20.06 0.78 -19.81
C ALA A 19 18.60 0.75 -20.28
N ARG A 20 18.02 1.92 -20.55
CA ARG A 20 16.68 2.02 -21.13
C ARG A 20 16.69 1.44 -22.55
N LEU A 21 15.61 0.74 -22.92
CA LEU A 21 15.50 0.19 -24.28
C LEU A 21 15.71 1.27 -25.36
N PRO A 22 16.46 0.97 -26.43
CA PRO A 22 16.60 1.88 -27.55
C PRO A 22 15.26 2.12 -28.25
N TRP A 23 15.10 3.31 -28.85
CA TRP A 23 13.86 3.75 -29.51
C TRP A 23 13.30 2.74 -30.54
N LYS A 24 14.17 1.97 -31.21
CA LYS A 24 13.81 0.91 -32.16
C LYS A 24 12.99 -0.20 -31.48
N TYR A 25 13.45 -0.68 -30.33
CA TYR A 25 12.75 -1.69 -29.53
C TYR A 25 11.53 -1.09 -28.86
N GLU A 26 11.63 0.17 -28.41
CA GLU A 26 10.48 0.83 -27.79
C GLU A 26 9.30 0.98 -28.78
N GLY A 27 9.58 1.46 -30.00
CA GLY A 27 8.56 1.58 -31.04
C GLY A 27 8.00 0.24 -31.53
N ALA A 28 8.75 -0.84 -31.35
CA ALA A 28 8.35 -2.18 -31.73
C ALA A 28 7.56 -2.93 -30.65
N LEU A 29 7.65 -2.54 -29.38
CA LEU A 29 6.98 -3.22 -28.27
C LEU A 29 5.46 -3.18 -28.46
N LYS A 30 4.84 -4.35 -28.49
CA LYS A 30 3.38 -4.53 -28.66
C LYS A 30 2.68 -4.88 -27.37
N LYS A 31 3.36 -5.67 -26.52
CA LYS A 31 2.74 -6.24 -25.34
C LYS A 31 3.74 -6.44 -24.20
N ILE A 32 3.28 -6.15 -22.99
CA ILE A 32 3.94 -6.51 -21.73
C ILE A 32 2.97 -7.37 -20.94
N ARG A 33 3.43 -8.53 -20.48
CA ARG A 33 2.72 -9.34 -19.49
C ARG A 33 3.63 -9.55 -18.31
N VAL A 34 3.11 -9.33 -17.12
CA VAL A 34 3.76 -9.69 -15.86
C VAL A 34 2.78 -10.57 -15.11
N SER A 35 3.24 -11.70 -14.58
CA SER A 35 2.52 -12.55 -13.65
C SER A 35 3.43 -12.82 -12.46
N ASP A 36 3.07 -12.24 -11.32
CA ASP A 36 3.83 -12.38 -10.08
C ASP A 36 2.94 -12.94 -8.97
N ARG A 37 3.52 -13.78 -8.12
CA ARG A 37 2.80 -14.56 -7.12
C ARG A 37 3.71 -14.93 -5.96
N LEU A 38 3.13 -14.85 -4.75
CA LEU A 38 3.78 -15.30 -3.53
C LEU A 38 4.08 -16.80 -3.57
N SER A 39 5.30 -17.18 -3.16
CA SER A 39 5.83 -18.54 -3.22
C SER A 39 5.74 -19.16 -4.62
N SER A 40 6.01 -18.35 -5.64
CA SER A 40 6.13 -18.74 -7.04
C SER A 40 7.33 -18.03 -7.67
N ILE A 41 7.89 -18.61 -8.72
CA ILE A 41 8.75 -17.86 -9.64
C ILE A 41 7.83 -16.91 -10.41
N GLY A 42 8.14 -15.61 -10.35
CA GLY A 42 7.41 -14.59 -11.11
C GLY A 42 7.90 -14.58 -12.55
N THR A 43 7.01 -14.31 -13.49
CA THR A 43 7.30 -14.32 -14.92
C THR A 43 6.89 -13.00 -15.55
N ALA A 44 7.62 -12.58 -16.57
CA ALA A 44 7.22 -11.50 -17.45
C ALA A 44 7.53 -11.87 -18.90
N SER A 45 6.76 -11.32 -19.82
CA SER A 45 7.05 -11.40 -21.24
C SER A 45 6.87 -10.09 -21.96
N LEU A 46 7.82 -9.80 -22.85
CA LEU A 46 7.85 -8.61 -23.69
C LEU A 46 7.70 -9.08 -25.14
N VAL A 47 6.64 -8.67 -25.82
CA VAL A 47 6.39 -9.05 -27.22
C VAL A 47 6.66 -7.85 -28.12
N PHE A 48 7.60 -8.01 -29.04
CA PHE A 48 8.03 -7.03 -30.02
C PHE A 48 7.51 -7.42 -31.41
N GLY A 49 6.99 -6.46 -32.17
CA GLY A 49 6.62 -6.61 -33.57
C GLY A 49 7.83 -6.54 -34.49
N MET A 50 8.81 -7.42 -34.28
CA MET A 50 10.06 -7.49 -35.04
C MET A 50 10.29 -8.91 -35.54
N SER A 51 10.97 -9.02 -36.68
CA SER A 51 11.50 -10.31 -37.13
C SER A 51 12.71 -10.72 -36.27
N VAL A 52 13.02 -12.01 -36.21
CA VAL A 52 14.20 -12.52 -35.47
C VAL A 52 15.50 -11.85 -35.96
N PRO A 53 15.78 -11.78 -37.28
CA PRO A 53 16.98 -11.09 -37.77
C PRO A 53 17.05 -9.61 -37.36
N ASP A 54 15.92 -8.89 -37.33
CA ASP A 54 15.92 -7.48 -36.94
C ASP A 54 16.14 -7.28 -35.43
N PHE A 55 15.71 -8.27 -34.64
CA PHE A 55 15.78 -8.27 -33.18
C PHE A 55 17.20 -8.58 -32.68
N ASP A 56 17.90 -9.52 -33.32
CA ASP A 56 19.20 -10.04 -32.87
C ASP A 56 20.39 -9.13 -33.26
N ASN A 57 20.16 -8.02 -33.96
CA ASN A 57 21.25 -7.20 -34.53
C ASN A 57 22.04 -6.35 -33.52
N ASP A 58 21.48 -6.04 -32.35
CA ASP A 58 21.98 -4.96 -31.48
C ASP A 58 22.33 -5.43 -30.04
N ASP A 59 22.32 -6.74 -29.75
CA ASP A 59 22.65 -7.37 -28.45
C ASP A 59 21.94 -6.76 -27.21
N VAL A 60 20.78 -6.10 -27.41
CA VAL A 60 20.02 -5.43 -26.33
C VAL A 60 19.55 -6.40 -25.25
N PHE A 61 19.24 -7.63 -25.65
CA PHE A 61 18.89 -8.71 -24.75
C PHE A 61 19.82 -9.88 -25.00
N SER A 62 20.41 -10.40 -23.92
CA SER A 62 21.09 -11.69 -23.90
C SER A 62 20.42 -12.58 -22.85
N GLU A 63 20.58 -13.90 -22.98
CA GLU A 63 20.18 -14.82 -21.91
C GLU A 63 20.91 -14.45 -20.61
N GLY A 64 20.16 -14.24 -19.54
CA GLY A 64 20.67 -13.76 -18.26
C GLY A 64 20.74 -12.23 -18.12
N SER A 65 20.42 -11.43 -19.15
CA SER A 65 20.30 -9.96 -19.01
C SER A 65 19.29 -9.60 -17.92
N GLU A 66 19.61 -8.61 -17.09
CA GLU A 66 18.74 -8.14 -16.02
C GLU A 66 17.72 -7.15 -16.59
N VAL A 67 16.44 -7.46 -16.44
CA VAL A 67 15.35 -6.63 -16.98
C VAL A 67 14.47 -6.11 -15.86
N SER A 68 14.21 -4.80 -15.86
CA SER A 68 13.15 -4.19 -15.04
C SER A 68 12.06 -3.60 -15.93
N VAL A 69 10.81 -3.88 -15.56
CA VAL A 69 9.61 -3.43 -16.25
C VAL A 69 8.91 -2.44 -15.35
N HIS A 70 8.69 -1.23 -15.89
CA HIS A 70 8.04 -0.14 -15.19
C HIS A 70 6.75 0.22 -15.92
N LEU A 71 5.65 0.36 -15.19
CA LEU A 71 4.34 0.71 -15.73
C LEU A 71 3.77 1.90 -14.95
N GLY A 72 2.95 2.71 -15.59
CA GLY A 72 2.42 3.92 -14.98
C GLY A 72 1.52 4.76 -15.86
N TYR A 73 1.25 5.98 -15.38
CA TYR A 73 0.49 7.00 -16.10
C TYR A 73 1.14 8.37 -15.90
N LYS A 74 1.21 9.17 -16.97
CA LYS A 74 1.89 10.48 -16.97
C LYS A 74 3.33 10.36 -16.41
N ASP A 75 3.67 11.16 -15.41
CA ASP A 75 5.00 11.21 -14.80
C ASP A 75 5.15 10.22 -13.64
N ASP A 76 4.14 9.37 -13.39
CA ASP A 76 4.06 8.45 -12.27
C ASP A 76 4.16 7.00 -12.80
N VAL A 77 5.39 6.50 -12.85
CA VAL A 77 5.80 5.22 -13.43
C VAL A 77 6.72 4.53 -12.43
N GLU A 78 6.39 3.30 -12.06
CA GLU A 78 7.16 2.53 -11.08
C GLU A 78 7.47 1.12 -11.58
N GLU A 79 8.50 0.52 -10.99
CA GLU A 79 8.85 -0.88 -11.21
C GLU A 79 7.73 -1.80 -10.73
N VAL A 80 7.18 -2.57 -11.67
CA VAL A 80 6.20 -3.64 -11.40
C VAL A 80 6.82 -5.03 -11.42
N PHE A 81 8.00 -5.17 -12.01
CA PHE A 81 8.69 -6.45 -12.14
C PHE A 81 10.20 -6.25 -12.36
N SER A 82 11.01 -7.12 -11.77
CA SER A 82 12.44 -7.25 -12.06
C SER A 82 12.86 -8.73 -12.12
N GLY A 83 13.67 -9.08 -13.11
CA GLY A 83 14.07 -10.45 -13.37
C GLY A 83 15.20 -10.57 -14.38
N GLU A 84 15.42 -11.77 -14.88
CA GLU A 84 16.46 -12.10 -15.86
C GLU A 84 15.83 -12.74 -17.09
N VAL A 85 16.38 -12.45 -18.27
CA VAL A 85 15.96 -13.11 -19.51
C VAL A 85 16.27 -14.60 -19.43
N THR A 86 15.25 -15.43 -19.58
CA THR A 86 15.37 -16.90 -19.53
C THR A 86 15.14 -17.57 -20.87
N GLY A 87 14.61 -16.85 -21.86
CA GLY A 87 14.45 -17.38 -23.20
C GLY A 87 13.92 -16.39 -24.22
N PHE A 88 14.07 -16.77 -25.48
CA PHE A 88 13.52 -16.06 -26.63
C PHE A 88 12.54 -16.97 -27.37
N VAL A 89 11.35 -16.45 -27.67
CA VAL A 89 10.27 -17.18 -28.31
C VAL A 89 9.83 -16.44 -29.57
N PRO A 90 10.40 -16.77 -30.74
CA PRO A 90 9.89 -16.31 -32.02
C PRO A 90 8.44 -16.77 -32.23
N ARG A 91 7.55 -15.83 -32.55
CA ARG A 91 6.13 -16.06 -32.78
C ARG A 91 5.79 -15.78 -34.23
N PHE A 92 5.30 -16.81 -34.93
CA PHE A 92 4.84 -16.73 -36.32
C PHE A 92 3.37 -17.15 -36.38
N GLY A 93 2.52 -16.25 -36.87
CA GLY A 93 1.14 -16.58 -37.21
C GLY A 93 1.00 -16.80 -38.71
N GLU A 94 0.06 -17.64 -39.14
CA GLU A 94 -0.18 -17.95 -40.56
C GLU A 94 -0.36 -16.69 -41.44
N TYR A 95 -0.96 -15.63 -40.88
CA TYR A 95 -1.16 -14.33 -41.54
C TYR A 95 -0.69 -13.14 -40.68
N GLY A 96 0.15 -13.41 -39.67
CA GLY A 96 0.62 -12.39 -38.72
C GLY A 96 1.99 -11.83 -39.11
N ALA A 97 2.24 -10.55 -38.79
CA ALA A 97 3.60 -10.02 -38.79
C ALA A 97 4.48 -10.85 -37.82
N PRO A 98 5.75 -11.10 -38.14
CA PRO A 98 6.64 -11.83 -37.25
C PRO A 98 6.80 -11.06 -35.94
N GLN A 99 6.84 -11.80 -34.84
CA GLN A 99 6.99 -11.26 -33.50
C GLN A 99 8.13 -11.97 -32.77
N MET A 100 8.83 -11.23 -31.92
CA MET A 100 9.78 -11.78 -30.96
C MET A 100 9.22 -11.60 -29.55
N GLU A 101 9.18 -12.68 -28.77
CA GLU A 101 8.89 -12.62 -27.34
C GLU A 101 10.15 -12.87 -26.51
N VAL A 102 10.45 -11.98 -25.57
CA VAL A 102 11.47 -12.16 -24.55
C VAL A 102 10.79 -12.67 -23.30
N GLN A 103 11.20 -13.85 -22.81
CA GLN A 103 10.75 -14.43 -21.55
C GLN A 103 11.71 -14.05 -20.43
N ILE A 104 11.14 -13.62 -19.32
CA ILE A 104 11.88 -13.10 -18.18
C ILE A 104 11.32 -13.75 -16.92
N GLU A 105 12.18 -14.19 -16.01
CA GLU A 105 11.78 -14.76 -14.72
C GLU A 105 12.47 -14.03 -13.58
N THR A 106 11.82 -13.95 -12.41
CA THR A 106 12.50 -13.40 -11.22
C THR A 106 13.75 -14.21 -10.90
N LYS A 107 14.71 -13.63 -10.17
CA LYS A 107 15.96 -14.31 -9.81
C LYS A 107 15.76 -15.60 -8.98
N LEU A 108 14.54 -15.90 -8.53
CA LEU A 108 14.17 -17.20 -7.95
C LEU A 108 14.39 -18.36 -8.91
N HIS A 109 14.27 -18.17 -10.23
CA HIS A 109 14.44 -19.26 -11.19
C HIS A 109 15.83 -19.90 -11.14
N ARG A 110 16.85 -19.18 -10.63
CA ARG A 110 18.19 -19.73 -10.41
C ARG A 110 18.19 -20.91 -9.43
N LEU A 111 17.30 -20.87 -8.43
CA LEU A 111 17.13 -21.91 -7.42
C LEU A 111 16.38 -23.14 -7.97
N ASP A 112 15.70 -23.00 -9.10
CA ASP A 112 14.91 -24.09 -9.71
C ASP A 112 15.69 -24.89 -10.75
N LYS A 113 16.99 -24.60 -10.90
CA LYS A 113 17.88 -25.28 -11.84
C LYS A 113 18.60 -26.45 -11.19
N GLY A 114 18.20 -27.64 -11.59
CA GLY A 114 18.88 -28.90 -11.26
C GLY A 114 18.47 -29.48 -9.91
N ILE A 115 18.60 -30.80 -9.82
CA ILE A 115 18.26 -31.57 -8.63
C ILE A 115 19.50 -31.69 -7.74
N ARG A 116 19.32 -31.50 -6.42
CA ARG A 116 20.40 -31.59 -5.44
C ARG A 116 20.14 -32.70 -4.43
N ALA A 117 21.24 -33.28 -3.95
CA ALA A 117 21.27 -34.11 -2.76
C ALA A 117 22.34 -33.54 -1.83
N LYS A 118 21.94 -33.04 -0.65
CA LYS A 118 22.85 -32.37 0.29
C LYS A 118 22.42 -32.60 1.73
N ALA A 119 23.39 -32.98 2.56
CA ALA A 119 23.21 -33.07 4.00
C ALA A 119 23.51 -31.74 4.69
N PHE A 120 22.74 -31.43 5.73
CA PHE A 120 22.88 -30.28 6.61
C PHE A 120 22.95 -30.78 8.06
N GLU A 121 24.09 -30.56 8.71
CA GLU A 121 24.33 -30.97 10.08
C GLU A 121 24.35 -29.76 11.02
N SER A 122 23.73 -29.91 12.19
CA SER A 122 23.73 -28.91 13.26
C SER A 122 23.29 -27.50 12.83
N LYS A 123 22.29 -27.38 11.94
CA LYS A 123 21.80 -26.11 11.38
C LYS A 123 20.31 -25.89 11.66
N THR A 124 19.92 -24.64 11.88
CA THR A 124 18.50 -24.26 11.92
C THR A 124 17.90 -24.23 10.52
N THR A 125 16.57 -24.37 10.43
CA THR A 125 15.85 -24.22 9.14
C THR A 125 16.18 -22.90 8.45
N ALA A 126 16.21 -21.79 9.19
CA ALA A 126 16.59 -20.49 8.65
C ALA A 126 18.05 -20.44 8.14
N GLN A 127 19.00 -21.06 8.84
CA GLN A 127 20.40 -21.15 8.40
C GLN A 127 20.55 -21.95 7.10
N ILE A 128 19.83 -23.06 6.96
CA ILE A 128 19.81 -23.88 5.74
C ILE A 128 19.31 -23.05 4.55
N ILE A 129 18.19 -22.36 4.71
CA ILE A 129 17.62 -21.51 3.66
C ILE A 129 18.58 -20.38 3.28
N LYS A 130 19.17 -19.69 4.27
CA LYS A 130 20.16 -18.62 4.03
C LYS A 130 21.36 -19.14 3.23
N GLU A 131 21.91 -20.29 3.60
CA GLU A 131 23.04 -20.90 2.90
C GLU A 131 22.71 -21.26 1.46
N ILE A 132 21.55 -21.86 1.21
CA ILE A 132 21.13 -22.21 -0.15
C ILE A 132 21.00 -20.94 -1.01
N ILE A 133 20.33 -19.90 -0.51
CA ILE A 133 20.18 -18.63 -1.23
C ILE A 133 21.54 -17.99 -1.55
N THR A 134 22.47 -17.94 -0.57
CA THR A 134 23.77 -17.29 -0.79
C THR A 134 24.66 -18.06 -1.77
N ASN A 135 24.53 -19.38 -1.87
CA ASN A 135 25.26 -20.18 -2.87
C ASN A 135 24.89 -19.84 -4.33
N HIS A 136 23.74 -19.21 -4.55
CA HIS A 136 23.28 -18.72 -5.86
C HIS A 136 23.59 -17.24 -6.10
N ASN A 137 24.47 -16.65 -5.29
CA ASN A 137 24.84 -15.22 -5.32
C ASN A 137 23.63 -14.29 -5.12
N LEU A 138 22.64 -14.72 -4.34
CA LEU A 138 21.46 -13.94 -3.96
C LEU A 138 21.59 -13.46 -2.51
N LYS A 139 20.92 -12.37 -2.18
CA LYS A 139 20.84 -11.85 -0.81
C LYS A 139 19.70 -12.54 -0.07
N ALA A 140 19.94 -13.01 1.15
CA ALA A 140 18.95 -13.72 1.94
C ALA A 140 18.40 -12.83 3.08
N GLU A 141 17.10 -12.56 3.08
CA GLU A 141 16.37 -11.95 4.18
C GLU A 141 15.36 -12.95 4.77
N VAL A 142 15.84 -13.75 5.71
CA VAL A 142 15.09 -14.88 6.27
C VAL A 142 14.84 -14.64 7.76
N GLU A 143 13.57 -14.65 8.17
CA GLU A 143 13.18 -14.66 9.58
C GLU A 143 13.76 -15.90 10.28
N GLU A 144 14.06 -15.81 11.57
CA GLU A 144 14.41 -16.99 12.35
C GLU A 144 13.15 -17.80 12.66
N PHE A 145 13.17 -19.08 12.30
CA PHE A 145 12.08 -20.03 12.56
C PHE A 145 12.56 -21.48 12.43
N GLY A 146 11.73 -22.38 12.95
CA GLY A 146 11.97 -23.81 12.94
C GLY A 146 13.09 -24.21 13.92
N PRO A 147 13.21 -25.51 14.18
CA PRO A 147 14.18 -26.00 15.14
C PRO A 147 15.59 -26.04 14.55
N LYS A 148 16.56 -26.31 15.43
CA LYS A 148 17.91 -26.73 15.03
C LYS A 148 17.91 -28.23 14.73
N HIS A 149 18.30 -28.60 13.52
CA HIS A 149 18.43 -29.99 13.10
C HIS A 149 19.82 -30.52 13.45
N ASN A 150 19.88 -31.67 14.11
CA ASN A 150 21.13 -32.42 14.26
C ASN A 150 21.62 -32.89 12.88
N TYR A 151 20.69 -33.43 12.10
CA TYR A 151 20.88 -33.85 10.72
C TYR A 151 19.57 -33.63 9.96
N THR A 152 19.65 -33.06 8.77
CA THR A 152 18.58 -33.06 7.77
C THR A 152 19.19 -33.07 6.37
N GLU A 153 18.43 -33.48 5.38
CA GLU A 153 18.92 -33.58 4.02
C GLU A 153 17.91 -33.08 2.99
N GLN A 154 18.42 -32.40 1.99
CA GLN A 154 17.74 -32.16 0.72
C GLN A 154 17.90 -33.43 -0.12
N ARG A 155 16.80 -34.10 -0.45
CA ARG A 155 16.80 -35.38 -1.18
C ARG A 155 16.24 -35.22 -2.58
N ASN A 156 17.11 -35.22 -3.57
CA ASN A 156 16.74 -35.25 -4.99
C ASN A 156 15.64 -34.24 -5.34
N ILE A 157 15.82 -33.00 -4.89
CA ILE A 157 14.87 -31.91 -5.10
C ILE A 157 15.63 -30.62 -5.46
N THR A 158 14.98 -29.70 -6.16
CA THR A 158 15.58 -28.39 -6.47
C THR A 158 15.77 -27.57 -5.20
N ASP A 159 16.66 -26.58 -5.24
CA ASP A 159 16.88 -25.66 -4.12
C ASP A 159 15.60 -24.83 -3.86
N TYR A 160 14.91 -24.43 -4.94
CA TYR A 160 13.65 -23.71 -4.89
C TYR A 160 12.55 -24.50 -4.16
N ASP A 161 12.32 -25.75 -4.57
CA ASP A 161 11.28 -26.58 -3.98
C ASP A 161 11.61 -26.92 -2.53
N TYR A 162 12.87 -27.18 -2.19
CA TYR A 162 13.27 -27.46 -0.81
C TYR A 162 13.06 -26.25 0.10
N ILE A 163 13.48 -25.04 -0.32
CA ILE A 163 13.22 -23.80 0.43
C ILE A 163 11.71 -23.59 0.59
N THR A 164 10.94 -23.79 -0.48
CA THR A 164 9.48 -23.61 -0.46
C THR A 164 8.79 -24.60 0.47
N GLN A 165 9.24 -25.87 0.51
CA GLN A 165 8.75 -26.87 1.45
C GLN A 165 9.05 -26.48 2.90
N LEU A 166 10.30 -26.10 3.20
CA LEU A 166 10.69 -25.66 4.53
C LEU A 166 9.92 -24.41 4.97
N ALA A 167 9.78 -23.41 4.10
CA ALA A 167 9.02 -22.19 4.39
C ALA A 167 7.53 -22.48 4.62
N CYS A 168 6.91 -23.27 3.73
CA CYS A 168 5.49 -23.62 3.79
C CYS A 168 5.14 -24.39 5.07
N LYS A 169 6.01 -25.30 5.52
CA LYS A 169 5.86 -26.06 6.77
C LYS A 169 5.67 -25.15 8.00
N TYR A 170 6.32 -24.00 8.00
CA TYR A 170 6.25 -23.00 9.08
C TYR A 170 5.41 -21.76 8.73
N GLY A 171 4.60 -21.83 7.66
CA GLY A 171 3.67 -20.76 7.29
C GLY A 171 4.37 -19.48 6.81
N LYS A 172 5.61 -19.62 6.33
CA LYS A 172 6.40 -18.55 5.74
C LYS A 172 6.14 -18.46 4.24
N THR A 173 6.25 -17.26 3.71
CA THR A 173 6.13 -16.96 2.28
C THR A 173 7.51 -16.71 1.70
N VAL A 174 7.75 -17.19 0.47
CA VAL A 174 9.00 -16.98 -0.28
C VAL A 174 8.72 -16.02 -1.43
N TRP A 175 9.53 -14.97 -1.59
CA TRP A 175 9.46 -14.09 -2.75
C TRP A 175 10.83 -13.44 -3.01
N CYS A 176 10.99 -12.82 -4.18
CA CYS A 176 12.22 -12.14 -4.55
C CYS A 176 11.94 -10.72 -5.03
N GLN A 177 12.75 -9.78 -4.56
CA GLN A 177 12.73 -8.39 -5.00
C GLN A 177 14.15 -8.00 -5.43
N GLY A 178 14.34 -7.73 -6.72
CA GLY A 178 15.67 -7.60 -7.31
C GLY A 178 16.52 -8.83 -7.04
N SER A 179 17.64 -8.67 -6.33
CA SER A 179 18.55 -9.76 -5.93
C SER A 179 18.29 -10.34 -4.54
N THR A 180 17.26 -9.87 -3.83
CA THR A 180 16.99 -10.25 -2.43
C THR A 180 15.83 -11.23 -2.36
N VAL A 181 16.10 -12.42 -1.84
CA VAL A 181 15.09 -13.43 -1.53
C VAL A 181 14.66 -13.27 -0.10
N HIS A 182 13.36 -13.06 0.10
CA HIS A 182 12.76 -12.90 1.41
C HIS A 182 12.00 -14.17 1.79
N VAL A 183 12.16 -14.60 3.04
CA VAL A 183 11.39 -15.69 3.65
C VAL A 183 10.85 -15.22 4.99
N LYS A 184 9.59 -14.78 5.00
CA LYS A 184 8.96 -14.10 6.13
C LYS A 184 7.50 -14.53 6.32
N THR A 185 6.95 -14.27 7.50
CA THR A 185 5.53 -14.56 7.81
C THR A 185 4.61 -13.61 7.07
N GLU A 186 4.98 -12.34 7.06
CA GLU A 186 4.22 -11.26 6.47
C GLU A 186 5.12 -10.42 5.58
N ILE A 187 4.55 -9.94 4.49
CA ILE A 187 5.15 -8.90 3.67
C ILE A 187 4.76 -7.60 4.35
N THR A 188 5.74 -6.82 4.80
CA THR A 188 5.47 -5.48 5.32
C THR A 188 4.56 -4.78 4.31
N PRO A 189 3.32 -4.42 4.69
CA PRO A 189 2.40 -3.80 3.74
C PRO A 189 3.07 -2.59 3.10
N SER A 190 2.89 -2.41 1.79
CA SER A 190 3.21 -1.10 1.21
C SER A 190 2.34 -0.08 1.90
N ASP A 191 2.88 1.11 2.19
CA ASP A 191 2.11 2.23 2.73
C ASP A 191 1.06 2.76 1.72
N ASP A 192 1.03 2.20 0.49
CA ASP A 192 0.02 2.48 -0.52
C ASP A 192 -1.32 1.82 -0.18
N ASP A 193 -2.24 2.59 0.42
CA ASP A 193 -3.63 2.20 0.59
C ASP A 193 -4.33 2.07 -0.78
N VAL A 194 -4.29 0.87 -1.37
CA VAL A 194 -5.01 0.58 -2.60
C VAL A 194 -6.48 0.28 -2.27
N ILE A 195 -7.38 1.12 -2.77
CA ILE A 195 -8.83 0.91 -2.65
C ILE A 195 -9.44 0.61 -4.02
N LEU A 196 -10.09 -0.55 -4.12
CA LEU A 196 -10.83 -0.99 -5.30
C LEU A 196 -12.34 -0.89 -5.05
N GLU A 197 -13.03 -0.07 -5.84
CA GLU A 197 -14.46 0.20 -5.67
C GLU A 197 -15.25 -0.26 -6.91
N ARG A 198 -16.36 -1.00 -6.69
CA ARG A 198 -17.30 -1.34 -7.76
C ARG A 198 -17.91 -0.08 -8.37
N GLY A 199 -17.89 0.02 -9.69
CA GLY A 199 -18.38 1.20 -10.41
C GLY A 199 -17.36 2.33 -10.56
N LYS A 200 -16.15 2.19 -9.99
CA LYS A 200 -15.04 3.13 -10.23
C LYS A 200 -13.83 2.45 -10.86
N SER A 201 -13.12 1.60 -10.11
CA SER A 201 -11.88 0.96 -10.56
C SER A 201 -12.08 -0.49 -10.97
N ILE A 202 -13.02 -1.19 -10.35
CA ILE A 202 -13.31 -2.60 -10.67
C ILE A 202 -14.04 -2.70 -12.01
N ILE A 203 -13.46 -3.47 -12.93
CA ILE A 203 -14.04 -3.86 -14.23
C ILE A 203 -14.85 -5.14 -14.07
N SER A 204 -14.27 -6.17 -13.47
CA SER A 204 -14.95 -7.41 -13.14
C SER A 204 -14.44 -7.95 -11.80
N ALA A 205 -15.31 -8.65 -11.09
CA ALA A 205 -14.94 -9.29 -9.83
C ALA A 205 -15.70 -10.61 -9.66
N ARG A 206 -15.01 -11.60 -9.09
CA ARG A 206 -15.59 -12.87 -8.63
C ARG A 206 -15.19 -13.08 -7.19
N THR A 207 -16.17 -13.18 -6.30
CA THR A 207 -15.93 -13.45 -4.89
C THR A 207 -16.39 -14.86 -4.54
N ARG A 208 -15.73 -15.49 -3.57
CA ARG A 208 -16.10 -16.81 -3.06
C ARG A 208 -15.86 -16.86 -1.57
N THR A 209 -16.90 -17.21 -0.83
CA THR A 209 -16.83 -17.55 0.60
C THR A 209 -17.19 -19.01 0.76
N SER A 210 -16.34 -19.80 1.43
CA SER A 210 -16.55 -21.23 1.57
C SER A 210 -15.98 -21.80 2.85
N ILE A 211 -16.82 -22.52 3.59
CA ILE A 211 -16.42 -23.31 4.76
C ILE A 211 -15.97 -24.74 4.41
N ALA A 212 -16.06 -25.14 3.13
CA ALA A 212 -15.88 -26.54 2.70
C ALA A 212 -14.48 -27.12 3.00
N LYS A 213 -13.47 -26.26 3.13
CA LYS A 213 -12.09 -26.64 3.46
C LYS A 213 -11.64 -26.11 4.83
N GLN A 214 -12.54 -25.58 5.66
CA GLN A 214 -12.16 -25.05 6.97
C GLN A 214 -12.02 -26.14 8.04
N LEU A 215 -11.20 -25.87 9.06
CA LEU A 215 -10.87 -26.77 10.18
C LEU A 215 -10.92 -25.97 11.47
N SER A 216 -11.38 -26.60 12.56
CA SER A 216 -11.42 -26.00 13.90
C SER A 216 -10.05 -26.02 14.59
N ALA A 217 -9.27 -27.07 14.33
CA ALA A 217 -7.94 -27.21 14.88
C ALA A 217 -7.05 -28.13 14.01
N ALA A 218 -5.73 -28.00 14.18
CA ALA A 218 -4.76 -28.97 13.70
C ALA A 218 -3.97 -29.49 14.89
N ALA A 219 -3.87 -30.80 15.01
CA ALA A 219 -3.09 -31.47 16.03
C ALA A 219 -1.86 -32.08 15.36
N CYS A 220 -0.67 -31.60 15.73
CA CYS A 220 0.59 -32.17 15.31
C CYS A 220 1.12 -33.10 16.40
N THR A 221 1.52 -34.32 16.04
CA THR A 221 2.09 -35.29 16.96
C THR A 221 3.44 -35.76 16.47
N GLY A 222 4.36 -36.00 17.40
CA GLY A 222 5.66 -36.61 17.10
C GLY A 222 6.10 -37.57 18.21
N TRP A 223 7.28 -38.15 18.02
CA TRP A 223 7.88 -39.11 18.95
C TRP A 223 9.28 -38.68 19.33
N SER A 224 9.53 -38.49 20.62
CA SER A 224 10.87 -38.24 21.13
C SER A 224 11.61 -39.57 21.28
N ILE A 225 12.68 -39.75 20.48
CA ILE A 225 13.54 -40.94 20.57
C ILE A 225 14.31 -40.95 21.91
N MET A 226 14.74 -39.78 22.38
CA MET A 226 15.51 -39.65 23.63
C MET A 226 14.68 -39.97 24.87
N ASP A 227 13.43 -39.50 24.90
CA ASP A 227 12.52 -39.69 26.03
C ASP A 227 11.65 -40.95 25.90
N CYS A 228 11.70 -41.64 24.76
CA CYS A 228 10.81 -42.77 24.41
C CYS A 228 9.32 -42.47 24.65
N ARG A 229 8.87 -41.25 24.33
CA ARG A 229 7.49 -40.81 24.54
C ARG A 229 6.96 -39.99 23.36
N GLY A 230 5.65 -40.08 23.15
CA GLY A 230 4.94 -39.21 22.21
C GLY A 230 4.77 -37.80 22.79
N PHE A 231 4.74 -36.81 21.90
CA PHE A 231 4.36 -35.44 22.21
C PHE A 231 3.33 -34.95 21.19
N ALA A 232 2.53 -33.96 21.57
CA ALA A 232 1.48 -33.43 20.72
C ALA A 232 1.25 -31.95 21.02
N ALA A 233 1.02 -31.17 19.97
CA ALA A 233 0.59 -29.79 20.08
C ALA A 233 -0.63 -29.56 19.20
N THR A 234 -1.58 -28.76 19.67
CA THR A 234 -2.78 -28.40 18.90
C THR A 234 -2.83 -26.90 18.72
N ALA A 235 -3.16 -26.45 17.51
CA ALA A 235 -3.40 -25.05 17.19
C ALA A 235 -4.82 -24.86 16.67
N THR A 236 -5.40 -23.70 16.98
CA THR A 236 -6.75 -23.27 16.62
C THR A 236 -6.71 -21.94 15.86
N MET A 237 -7.86 -21.45 15.42
CA MET A 237 -7.98 -20.12 14.80
C MET A 237 -7.54 -18.96 15.72
N LYS A 238 -7.48 -19.17 17.04
CA LYS A 238 -6.99 -18.15 17.99
C LYS A 238 -5.48 -17.97 17.93
N ASP A 239 -4.76 -19.02 17.52
CA ASP A 239 -3.30 -19.13 17.58
C ASP A 239 -2.59 -18.66 16.31
N ILE A 240 -3.34 -18.34 15.24
CA ILE A 240 -2.74 -17.95 13.96
C ILE A 240 -2.15 -16.53 14.01
N PRO A 241 -0.93 -16.33 13.48
CA PRO A 241 -0.27 -15.04 13.54
C PRO A 241 -0.85 -13.98 12.59
N LEU A 242 -1.29 -14.36 11.38
CA LEU A 242 -1.73 -13.40 10.37
C LEU A 242 -3.26 -13.37 10.23
N ARG A 243 -3.87 -12.22 10.52
CA ARG A 243 -5.32 -11.98 10.43
C ARG A 243 -5.61 -10.88 9.41
N ILE A 244 -6.35 -11.21 8.35
CA ILE A 244 -6.65 -10.32 7.23
C ILE A 244 -8.16 -10.17 7.08
N GLY A 245 -8.65 -8.94 6.94
CA GLY A 245 -10.02 -8.67 6.49
C GLY A 245 -11.07 -8.43 7.57
N GLY A 246 -10.71 -8.46 8.85
CA GLY A 246 -11.59 -8.11 9.97
C GLY A 246 -11.29 -8.88 11.25
N GLU A 247 -12.25 -8.88 12.17
CA GLU A 247 -12.13 -9.52 13.49
C GLU A 247 -12.72 -10.94 13.55
N TYR A 248 -13.63 -11.28 12.63
CA TYR A 248 -14.43 -12.51 12.72
C TYR A 248 -13.95 -13.56 11.73
N SER A 249 -13.68 -14.75 12.25
CA SER A 249 -13.22 -15.91 11.50
C SER A 249 -14.37 -16.62 10.79
N TRP A 250 -14.07 -17.75 10.17
CA TRP A 250 -15.11 -18.63 9.63
C TRP A 250 -15.99 -19.25 10.73
N GLU A 251 -15.45 -19.50 11.94
CA GLU A 251 -16.19 -20.08 13.07
C GLU A 251 -17.32 -19.13 13.52
N ASP A 252 -17.03 -17.84 13.58
CA ASP A 252 -17.99 -16.79 13.95
C ASP A 252 -19.11 -16.62 12.90
N ASN A 253 -18.81 -16.94 11.63
CA ASN A 253 -19.72 -16.76 10.50
C ASN A 253 -20.50 -18.03 10.13
N SER A 254 -20.25 -19.16 10.80
CA SER A 254 -20.80 -20.46 10.41
C SER A 254 -22.24 -20.71 10.90
N LYS A 255 -22.86 -19.76 11.61
CA LYS A 255 -24.21 -19.90 12.25
C LYS A 255 -24.34 -21.18 13.10
N GLY A 256 -23.27 -21.55 13.82
CA GLY A 256 -23.25 -22.76 14.63
C GLY A 256 -23.08 -24.05 13.82
N TYR A 257 -22.67 -23.95 12.55
CA TYR A 257 -22.14 -25.09 11.81
C TYR A 257 -20.83 -25.51 12.47
N ASP A 258 -20.94 -26.54 13.31
CA ASP A 258 -19.83 -27.20 13.97
C ASP A 258 -19.58 -28.56 13.33
N PRO A 259 -18.55 -28.68 12.49
CA PRO A 259 -17.88 -29.94 12.32
C PRO A 259 -16.51 -29.78 12.98
N LYS A 260 -16.36 -30.16 14.26
CA LYS A 260 -15.07 -30.29 14.98
C LYS A 260 -14.10 -31.21 14.22
N LYS A 261 -13.61 -30.75 13.09
CA LYS A 261 -12.69 -31.45 12.22
C LYS A 261 -11.32 -30.96 12.59
N ILE A 262 -10.78 -31.69 13.55
CA ILE A 262 -9.37 -31.64 13.89
C ILE A 262 -8.66 -32.47 12.84
N GLU A 263 -7.69 -31.88 12.16
CA GLU A 263 -6.79 -32.65 11.30
C GLU A 263 -5.57 -33.08 12.11
N GLN A 264 -5.28 -34.37 12.12
CA GLN A 264 -4.07 -34.91 12.73
C GLN A 264 -2.94 -34.94 11.71
N ILE A 265 -1.79 -34.42 12.11
CA ILE A 265 -0.58 -34.36 11.31
C ILE A 265 0.49 -35.11 12.11
N THR A 266 1.03 -36.16 11.51
CA THR A 266 2.10 -36.95 12.12
C THR A 266 3.18 -37.12 11.06
N THR A 267 4.39 -36.67 11.37
CA THR A 267 5.56 -36.82 10.52
C THR A 267 6.80 -36.95 11.39
N GLU A 268 7.79 -37.72 10.92
CA GLU A 268 9.08 -37.89 11.59
C GLU A 268 9.91 -36.60 11.58
N GLU A 269 9.54 -35.63 10.74
CA GLU A 269 10.25 -34.35 10.66
C GLU A 269 9.90 -33.35 11.77
N ILE A 270 8.94 -33.67 12.64
CA ILE A 270 8.62 -32.85 13.81
C ILE A 270 9.44 -33.38 14.98
N ILE A 271 10.34 -32.56 15.50
CA ILE A 271 11.37 -33.05 16.44
C ILE A 271 10.98 -32.93 17.91
N ASP A 272 10.15 -31.96 18.25
CA ASP A 272 9.72 -31.66 19.62
C ASP A 272 8.35 -30.97 19.67
N GLU A 273 7.89 -30.67 20.88
CA GLU A 273 6.58 -30.06 21.11
C GLU A 273 6.48 -28.61 20.61
N GLU A 274 7.59 -27.86 20.62
CA GLU A 274 7.64 -26.47 20.12
C GLU A 274 7.52 -26.44 18.60
N ASP A 275 8.25 -27.33 17.92
CA ASP A 275 8.16 -27.56 16.49
C ASP A 275 6.75 -28.02 16.09
N ALA A 276 6.16 -28.96 16.84
CA ALA A 276 4.78 -29.39 16.62
C ALA A 276 3.79 -28.23 16.71
N ALA A 277 3.96 -27.33 17.69
CA ALA A 277 3.10 -26.16 17.85
C ALA A 277 3.26 -25.17 16.69
N ALA A 278 4.49 -24.95 16.22
CA ALA A 278 4.76 -24.06 15.08
C ALA A 278 4.15 -24.60 13.77
N VAL A 279 4.30 -25.90 13.49
CA VAL A 279 3.71 -26.56 12.32
C VAL A 279 2.18 -26.56 12.39
N ALA A 280 1.59 -26.82 13.56
CA ALA A 280 0.14 -26.78 13.75
C ALA A 280 -0.43 -25.38 13.46
N LYS A 281 0.23 -24.32 13.96
CA LYS A 281 -0.16 -22.91 13.70
C LYS A 281 -0.08 -22.57 12.21
N ALA A 282 1.02 -22.93 11.56
CA ALA A 282 1.21 -22.73 10.13
C ALA A 282 0.14 -23.44 9.29
N TYR A 283 -0.20 -24.68 9.65
CA TYR A 283 -1.19 -25.47 8.95
C TYR A 283 -2.58 -24.82 9.03
N ILE A 284 -3.03 -24.43 10.24
CA ILE A 284 -4.32 -23.75 10.41
C ILE A 284 -4.34 -22.39 9.72
N GLN A 285 -3.26 -21.61 9.79
CA GLN A 285 -3.14 -20.36 9.05
C GLN A 285 -3.34 -20.58 7.54
N ASN A 286 -2.60 -21.51 6.93
CA ASN A 286 -2.71 -21.81 5.50
C ASN A 286 -4.11 -22.29 5.12
N ARG A 287 -4.76 -23.06 6.00
CA ARG A 287 -6.14 -23.51 5.81
C ARG A 287 -7.14 -22.35 5.88
N SER A 288 -6.95 -21.44 6.82
CA SER A 288 -7.83 -20.30 7.07
C SER A 288 -7.96 -19.38 5.85
N PHE A 289 -6.89 -19.21 5.07
CA PHE A 289 -6.91 -18.42 3.83
C PHE A 289 -7.79 -19.02 2.71
N LYS A 290 -8.24 -20.27 2.82
CA LYS A 290 -9.22 -20.86 1.89
C LYS A 290 -10.66 -20.45 2.20
N PHE A 291 -10.87 -19.63 3.23
CA PHE A 291 -12.21 -19.21 3.64
C PHE A 291 -12.82 -18.24 2.64
N GLN A 292 -12.05 -17.22 2.22
CA GLN A 292 -12.51 -16.21 1.29
C GLN A 292 -11.46 -15.86 0.24
N SER A 293 -11.90 -15.83 -1.02
CA SER A 293 -11.10 -15.39 -2.15
C SER A 293 -11.87 -14.38 -3.00
N CYS A 294 -11.14 -13.47 -3.63
CA CYS A 294 -11.69 -12.52 -4.57
C CYS A 294 -10.74 -12.34 -5.75
N ASP A 295 -11.22 -12.58 -6.97
CA ASP A 295 -10.50 -12.29 -8.20
C ASP A 295 -11.07 -10.98 -8.76
N ILE A 296 -10.22 -9.98 -8.99
CA ILE A 296 -10.63 -8.66 -9.48
C ILE A 296 -9.80 -8.31 -10.71
N LYS A 297 -10.48 -7.87 -11.77
CA LYS A 297 -9.87 -7.12 -12.88
C LYS A 297 -10.16 -5.63 -12.69
N THR A 298 -9.13 -4.82 -12.71
CA THR A 298 -9.20 -3.36 -12.63
C THR A 298 -8.52 -2.73 -13.86
N GLN A 299 -8.83 -1.46 -14.12
CA GLN A 299 -7.96 -0.64 -14.94
C GLN A 299 -6.54 -0.65 -14.33
N GLY A 300 -5.52 -0.60 -15.18
CA GLY A 300 -4.11 -0.72 -14.82
C GLY A 300 -3.74 0.04 -13.55
N ASN A 301 -3.15 -0.67 -12.59
CA ASN A 301 -2.76 -0.12 -11.31
C ASN A 301 -1.44 -0.76 -10.87
N TYR A 302 -0.34 -0.07 -11.20
CA TYR A 302 1.04 -0.51 -10.98
C TYR A 302 1.45 -0.54 -9.51
N HIS A 303 0.68 0.11 -8.62
CA HIS A 303 0.88 0.02 -7.16
C HIS A 303 0.47 -1.35 -6.59
N ILE A 304 -0.26 -2.18 -7.34
CA ILE A 304 -0.66 -3.52 -6.87
C ILE A 304 0.48 -4.52 -7.14
N LYS A 305 1.05 -5.05 -6.06
CA LYS A 305 2.11 -6.06 -6.04
C LYS A 305 1.72 -7.22 -5.11
N PRO A 306 2.24 -8.44 -5.32
CA PRO A 306 2.00 -9.55 -4.40
C PRO A 306 2.47 -9.19 -2.99
N GLY A 307 1.68 -9.54 -1.98
CA GLY A 307 1.94 -9.18 -0.59
C GLY A 307 1.28 -7.91 -0.11
N ASN A 308 0.82 -7.03 -1.01
CA ASN A 308 0.07 -5.86 -0.57
C ASN A 308 -1.25 -6.26 0.09
N ARG A 309 -1.65 -5.45 1.07
CA ARG A 309 -3.02 -5.42 1.57
C ARG A 309 -3.77 -4.37 0.77
N LEU A 310 -4.99 -4.68 0.33
CA LEU A 310 -5.85 -3.72 -0.36
C LEU A 310 -7.29 -3.82 0.13
N THR A 311 -8.04 -2.72 0.01
CA THR A 311 -9.43 -2.67 0.44
C THR A 311 -10.36 -2.78 -0.76
N VAL A 312 -11.30 -3.72 -0.70
CA VAL A 312 -12.36 -3.90 -1.70
C VAL A 312 -13.68 -3.36 -1.15
N LYS A 313 -14.37 -2.53 -1.94
CA LYS A 313 -15.66 -1.92 -1.56
C LYS A 313 -16.75 -2.15 -2.61
N TYR A 314 -17.98 -2.23 -2.12
CA TYR A 314 -19.22 -2.25 -2.90
C TYR A 314 -19.42 -3.51 -3.75
N LEU A 315 -18.79 -4.64 -3.41
CA LEU A 315 -19.13 -5.97 -3.93
C LEU A 315 -20.22 -6.65 -3.10
N GLY A 316 -20.43 -6.19 -1.86
CA GLY A 316 -21.48 -6.62 -0.95
C GLY A 316 -20.93 -6.98 0.43
N ARG A 317 -21.80 -6.98 1.44
CA ARG A 317 -21.42 -7.14 2.86
C ARG A 317 -20.42 -8.27 3.15
N HIS A 318 -20.56 -9.43 2.50
CA HIS A 318 -19.68 -10.58 2.71
C HIS A 318 -18.34 -10.50 1.96
N SER A 319 -18.25 -9.63 0.97
CA SER A 319 -17.10 -9.50 0.07
C SER A 319 -16.31 -8.22 0.29
N ASP A 320 -16.90 -7.22 0.95
CA ASP A 320 -16.23 -5.97 1.26
C ASP A 320 -15.22 -6.15 2.42
N GLY A 321 -14.17 -5.34 2.38
CA GLY A 321 -13.11 -5.29 3.40
C GLY A 321 -11.70 -5.42 2.83
N GLU A 322 -10.75 -5.58 3.73
CA GLU A 322 -9.33 -5.78 3.42
C GLU A 322 -9.06 -7.20 2.91
N TYR A 323 -8.16 -7.32 1.94
CA TYR A 323 -7.63 -8.57 1.42
C TYR A 323 -6.12 -8.51 1.25
N LEU A 324 -5.48 -9.67 1.31
CA LEU A 324 -4.09 -9.87 0.91
C LEU A 324 -4.05 -10.23 -0.57
N VAL A 325 -3.26 -9.49 -1.35
CA VAL A 325 -2.92 -9.83 -2.74
C VAL A 325 -1.91 -10.97 -2.71
N TYR A 326 -2.27 -12.15 -3.22
CA TYR A 326 -1.32 -13.27 -3.30
C TYR A 326 -0.77 -13.49 -4.71
N SER A 327 -1.43 -12.95 -5.73
CA SER A 327 -0.95 -12.94 -7.10
C SER A 327 -1.50 -11.72 -7.84
N VAL A 328 -0.69 -11.16 -8.72
CA VAL A 328 -1.06 -10.05 -9.60
C VAL A 328 -0.60 -10.36 -11.02
N GLU A 329 -1.40 -9.92 -11.98
CA GLU A 329 -1.06 -9.91 -13.39
C GLU A 329 -1.19 -8.49 -13.92
N HIS A 330 -0.14 -7.97 -14.53
CA HIS A 330 -0.18 -6.72 -15.29
C HIS A 330 -0.13 -7.06 -16.77
N ASP A 331 -1.18 -6.73 -17.52
CA ASP A 331 -1.25 -6.92 -18.97
C ASP A 331 -1.37 -5.53 -19.60
N PHE A 332 -0.32 -5.11 -20.28
CA PHE A 332 -0.32 -3.92 -21.13
C PHE A 332 -0.24 -4.35 -22.59
N SER A 333 -1.15 -3.82 -23.41
CA SER A 333 -1.24 -4.01 -24.84
C SER A 333 -1.43 -2.65 -25.50
N VAL A 334 -0.76 -2.40 -26.62
CA VAL A 334 -0.98 -1.16 -27.40
C VAL A 334 -2.43 -1.06 -27.89
N GLN A 335 -3.12 -2.19 -28.07
CA GLN A 335 -4.50 -2.26 -28.55
C GLN A 335 -5.52 -2.13 -27.41
N ASP A 336 -5.28 -2.83 -26.31
CA ASP A 336 -6.27 -2.98 -25.23
C ASP A 336 -6.04 -2.00 -24.06
N GLY A 337 -4.86 -1.38 -24.00
CA GLY A 337 -4.42 -0.56 -22.88
C GLY A 337 -3.79 -1.38 -21.75
N TYR A 338 -3.83 -0.85 -20.53
CA TYR A 338 -3.23 -1.46 -19.35
C TYR A 338 -4.32 -1.93 -18.38
N PHE A 339 -4.28 -3.21 -18.02
CA PHE A 339 -5.11 -3.83 -17.01
C PHE A 339 -4.29 -4.52 -15.93
N THR A 340 -4.85 -4.57 -14.73
CA THR A 340 -4.32 -5.34 -13.63
C THR A 340 -5.36 -6.34 -13.17
N THR A 341 -5.01 -7.62 -13.16
CA THR A 341 -5.80 -8.67 -12.52
C THR A 341 -5.15 -9.01 -11.18
N CYS A 342 -5.89 -8.95 -10.09
CA CYS A 342 -5.39 -9.33 -8.78
C CYS A 342 -6.20 -10.49 -8.20
N HIS A 343 -5.48 -11.43 -7.61
CA HIS A 343 -6.02 -12.56 -6.90
C HIS A 343 -5.82 -12.36 -5.40
N LEU A 344 -6.93 -12.32 -4.70
CA LEU A 344 -7.01 -11.87 -3.33
C LEU A 344 -7.48 -13.00 -2.42
N LYS A 345 -6.96 -13.04 -1.20
CA LYS A 345 -7.38 -13.98 -0.16
C LYS A 345 -7.49 -13.29 1.21
N ARG A 346 -8.39 -13.78 2.05
CA ARG A 346 -8.49 -13.36 3.45
C ARG A 346 -9.04 -14.50 4.31
N ASN A 347 -8.74 -14.44 5.60
CA ASN A 347 -9.14 -15.45 6.59
C ASN A 347 -10.10 -14.92 7.66
N PHE A 348 -10.29 -13.60 7.74
CA PHE A 348 -11.28 -12.94 8.58
C PHE A 348 -12.18 -12.02 7.73
N CYS A 349 -13.37 -11.71 8.23
CA CYS A 349 -14.30 -10.76 7.65
C CYS A 349 -15.15 -10.07 8.72
N GLY A 350 -15.98 -9.09 8.34
CA GLY A 350 -17.02 -8.56 9.22
C GLY A 350 -18.15 -9.58 9.48
N VAL A 351 -18.91 -9.39 10.57
CA VAL A 351 -20.05 -10.27 10.92
C VAL A 351 -21.17 -10.14 9.90
N SER A 352 -21.78 -11.27 9.56
CA SER A 352 -23.00 -11.36 8.75
C SER A 352 -24.33 -11.30 9.52
N ASN A 353 -24.31 -11.31 10.86
CA ASN A 353 -25.53 -11.37 11.67
C ASN A 353 -26.32 -10.05 11.66
N ASN A 354 -27.65 -10.18 11.56
CA ASN A 354 -28.63 -9.12 11.37
C ASN A 354 -28.63 -8.11 12.53
N ARG A 355 -28.33 -6.83 12.22
CA ARG A 355 -28.91 -5.59 12.79
C ARG A 355 -28.08 -4.33 12.46
N SER A 356 -26.86 -4.47 11.96
CA SER A 356 -26.00 -3.33 11.61
C SER A 356 -25.58 -3.34 10.13
N ILE A 357 -25.79 -2.19 9.48
CA ILE A 357 -25.25 -1.85 8.15
C ILE A 357 -23.73 -1.76 8.28
N SER A 358 -22.96 -2.36 7.36
CA SER A 358 -21.49 -2.24 7.39
C SER A 358 -21.06 -0.77 7.23
N ALA A 359 -19.90 -0.37 7.74
CA ALA A 359 -19.42 1.01 7.57
C ALA A 359 -19.32 1.42 6.09
N ILE A 360 -18.98 0.47 5.22
CA ILE A 360 -18.89 0.66 3.77
C ILE A 360 -20.28 0.81 3.15
N ASP A 361 -21.26 0.02 3.58
CA ASP A 361 -22.66 0.15 3.13
C ASP A 361 -23.29 1.46 3.62
N ARG A 362 -22.97 1.90 4.84
CA ARG A 362 -23.40 3.19 5.39
C ARG A 362 -22.80 4.35 4.58
N GLU A 363 -21.50 4.32 4.33
CA GLU A 363 -20.81 5.26 3.44
C GLU A 363 -21.46 5.31 2.04
N ARG A 364 -21.88 4.16 1.49
CA ARG A 364 -22.58 4.10 0.20
C ARG A 364 -23.96 4.76 0.25
N ILE A 365 -24.75 4.46 1.27
CA ILE A 365 -26.10 5.02 1.46
C ILE A 365 -25.99 6.55 1.62
N ASP A 366 -25.04 7.03 2.43
CA ASP A 366 -24.82 8.45 2.64
C ASP A 366 -24.42 9.16 1.34
N ARG A 367 -23.54 8.56 0.53
CA ARG A 367 -23.17 9.08 -0.80
C ARG A 367 -24.35 9.11 -1.78
N GLN A 368 -25.21 8.09 -1.78
CA GLN A 368 -26.40 8.06 -2.64
C GLN A 368 -27.43 9.10 -2.21
N SER A 369 -27.60 9.30 -0.90
CA SER A 369 -28.49 10.32 -0.32
C SER A 369 -28.03 11.73 -0.65
N ALA A 370 -26.73 11.99 -0.57
CA ALA A 370 -26.13 13.27 -0.94
C ALA A 370 -26.28 13.59 -2.45
N ASN A 371 -26.13 12.58 -3.31
CA ASN A 371 -26.33 12.76 -4.75
C ASN A 371 -27.83 13.00 -5.09
N ALA A 372 -28.76 12.32 -4.42
CA ALA A 372 -30.20 12.54 -4.61
C ALA A 372 -30.68 13.93 -4.12
N GLN A 373 -30.08 14.47 -3.04
CA GLN A 373 -30.34 15.83 -2.60
C GLN A 373 -29.75 16.89 -3.55
N GLY A 374 -28.60 16.60 -4.19
CA GLY A 374 -28.01 17.44 -5.23
C GLY A 374 -28.85 17.49 -6.52
N GLU A 375 -29.44 16.36 -6.92
CA GLU A 375 -30.32 16.29 -8.10
C GLU A 375 -31.67 16.99 -7.86
N ASN A 376 -32.23 16.96 -6.64
CA ASN A 376 -33.44 17.71 -6.28
C ASN A 376 -33.22 19.23 -6.18
N ALA A 377 -32.00 19.69 -5.89
CA ALA A 377 -31.63 21.11 -5.95
C ALA A 377 -31.35 21.59 -7.39
N ALA A 378 -30.92 20.69 -8.28
CA ALA A 378 -30.71 20.99 -9.69
C ALA A 378 -32.03 20.97 -10.51
N SER A 379 -33.04 20.20 -10.10
CA SER A 379 -34.34 20.11 -10.77
C SER A 379 -35.36 21.18 -10.36
N THR A 380 -35.07 22.02 -9.36
CA THR A 380 -35.93 23.13 -8.92
C THR A 380 -35.58 24.49 -9.57
N SER A 381 -34.66 24.52 -10.54
CA SER A 381 -34.29 25.73 -11.29
C SER A 381 -34.38 25.56 -12.82
N ALA A 382 -35.33 24.76 -13.29
CA ALA A 382 -35.75 24.77 -14.70
C ALA A 382 -37.22 24.35 -14.83
N SER A 383 -37.99 25.17 -15.57
CA SER A 383 -39.38 24.96 -16.03
C SER A 383 -40.48 25.24 -14.99
N GLY A 384 -41.40 26.18 -15.13
CA GLY A 384 -41.99 26.72 -16.36
C GLY A 384 -43.23 25.90 -16.73
N ILE A 385 -44.39 26.33 -16.23
CA ILE A 385 -45.78 26.10 -16.66
C ILE A 385 -45.99 24.97 -17.69
N HIS A 386 -46.70 23.91 -17.29
CA HIS A 386 -47.90 23.44 -18.00
C HIS A 386 -48.67 22.41 -17.16
N GLU A 387 -49.95 22.71 -16.94
CA GLU A 387 -50.98 21.74 -16.55
C GLU A 387 -51.22 20.76 -17.71
N GLU A 388 -51.28 19.47 -17.41
CA GLU A 388 -52.26 18.58 -18.05
C GLU A 388 -52.48 17.33 -17.20
N THR A 389 -53.72 17.21 -16.75
CA THR A 389 -54.38 16.07 -16.12
C THR A 389 -54.37 14.83 -17.01
N HIS A 390 -54.10 13.65 -16.44
CA HIS A 390 -54.89 12.46 -16.76
C HIS A 390 -54.88 11.45 -15.61
N ASN A 391 -56.09 11.20 -15.10
CA ASN A 391 -56.45 10.09 -14.23
C ASN A 391 -56.23 8.75 -14.93
N ASN A 392 -55.81 7.73 -14.19
CA ASN A 392 -56.61 6.51 -14.11
C ASN A 392 -56.31 5.72 -12.83
N SER A 393 -57.42 5.45 -12.16
CA SER A 393 -57.63 4.68 -10.94
C SER A 393 -57.52 3.18 -11.21
N GLU A 394 -57.14 2.40 -10.21
CA GLU A 394 -57.81 1.18 -9.70
C GLU A 394 -56.92 0.56 -8.61
N ASN A 395 -57.32 0.64 -7.33
CA ASN A 395 -58.09 -0.38 -6.57
C ASN A 395 -57.30 -1.71 -6.46
N THR A 396 -57.00 -2.29 -5.28
CA THR A 396 -57.82 -2.59 -4.08
C THR A 396 -56.84 -3.00 -2.94
N SER A 397 -56.83 -2.37 -1.76
CA SER A 397 -57.55 -2.73 -0.50
C SER A 397 -57.28 -4.14 0.09
N ILE A 398 -56.90 -4.19 1.38
CA ILE A 398 -57.55 -4.89 2.52
C ILE A 398 -56.54 -4.97 3.69
N GLU A 399 -56.67 -4.08 4.68
CA GLU A 399 -57.16 -4.31 6.08
C GLU A 399 -56.14 -4.97 7.02
N LYS A 400 -55.59 -4.21 7.98
CA LYS A 400 -56.11 -3.92 9.35
C LYS A 400 -56.16 -5.16 10.25
N ASN A 401 -55.37 -5.12 11.32
CA ASN A 401 -55.91 -5.39 12.65
C ASN A 401 -55.18 -4.58 13.75
N SER A 402 -55.96 -3.64 14.28
CA SER A 402 -56.07 -3.15 15.67
C SER A 402 -55.56 -4.15 16.74
N GLN A 403 -55.07 -3.76 17.92
CA GLN A 403 -55.84 -3.10 19.00
C GLN A 403 -54.93 -2.81 20.21
N THR A 404 -55.52 -2.11 21.16
CA THR A 404 -55.02 -1.11 22.12
C THR A 404 -54.73 -1.63 23.54
N SER A 405 -54.35 -0.69 24.42
CA SER A 405 -54.45 -0.64 25.91
C SER A 405 -53.21 -1.09 26.70
N SER A 406 -52.76 -0.44 27.78
CA SER A 406 -53.27 0.68 28.62
C SER A 406 -52.20 1.10 29.66
N GLU A 407 -52.10 2.42 29.89
CA GLU A 407 -52.02 3.20 31.17
C GLU A 407 -51.25 2.66 32.41
N GLU A 408 -50.25 3.44 32.89
CA GLU A 408 -50.22 4.24 34.17
C GLU A 408 -49.71 3.43 35.40
N ASN A 409 -49.00 3.92 36.43
CA ASN A 409 -48.58 5.23 36.95
C ASN A 409 -47.49 4.97 38.04
N SER A 410 -46.59 5.94 38.31
CA SER A 410 -46.15 6.41 39.65
C SER A 410 -44.75 7.08 39.69
N GLN A 411 -44.81 8.41 39.70
CA GLN A 411 -44.15 9.41 40.54
C GLN A 411 -42.67 9.32 41.01
N ALA A 412 -42.00 10.43 40.70
CA ALA A 412 -40.80 11.05 41.28
C ALA A 412 -40.97 11.40 42.78
N ASP A 413 -39.96 11.71 43.61
CA ASP A 413 -38.88 12.71 43.49
C ASP A 413 -37.72 12.37 44.46
N ASN A 414 -36.47 12.71 44.09
CA ASN A 414 -35.63 13.70 44.82
C ASN A 414 -34.16 13.75 44.34
N ASN A 415 -33.83 14.85 43.66
CA ASN A 415 -32.67 15.75 43.82
C ASN A 415 -31.24 15.17 43.97
N ASN A 416 -30.40 15.39 42.95
CA ASN A 416 -29.30 16.39 42.98
C ASN A 416 -28.55 16.51 41.62
N PRO A 417 -27.74 17.58 41.40
CA PRO A 417 -27.96 18.48 40.28
C PRO A 417 -27.13 18.20 39.03
N ILE A 418 -27.65 18.77 37.94
CA ILE A 418 -27.00 19.06 36.66
C ILE A 418 -25.70 19.85 36.94
N VAL A 419 -24.56 19.27 36.59
CA VAL A 419 -23.35 20.03 36.25
C VAL A 419 -23.32 20.09 34.73
N ALA A 420 -23.34 21.32 34.20
CA ALA A 420 -23.16 21.60 32.79
C ALA A 420 -21.76 21.13 32.36
N ASP A 421 -21.72 20.17 31.43
CA ASP A 421 -20.49 19.69 30.82
C ASP A 421 -20.10 20.67 29.71
N ASN A 422 -19.36 21.72 30.07
CA ASN A 422 -18.63 22.56 29.14
C ASN A 422 -17.41 21.78 28.62
N ASN A 423 -17.63 20.80 27.73
CA ASN A 423 -16.53 20.16 27.01
C ASN A 423 -16.20 21.00 25.76
N GLU A 424 -15.35 22.02 25.93
CA GLU A 424 -14.53 22.51 24.82
C GLU A 424 -13.64 21.35 24.37
N GLU A 425 -13.92 20.79 23.19
CA GLU A 425 -13.09 19.77 22.57
C GLU A 425 -11.70 20.39 22.32
N ILE A 426 -10.71 20.05 23.15
CA ILE A 426 -9.33 20.56 23.01
C ILE A 426 -8.79 20.06 21.67
N LEU A 427 -8.83 20.94 20.67
CA LEU A 427 -8.20 20.73 19.37
C LEU A 427 -6.72 21.12 19.48
N TYR A 428 -5.87 20.21 19.05
CA TYR A 428 -4.43 20.36 19.08
C TYR A 428 -3.94 20.88 17.74
N ASP A 429 -3.34 22.07 17.70
CA ASP A 429 -2.74 22.59 16.47
C ASP A 429 -1.60 21.68 15.95
N PHE A 430 -1.30 21.82 14.66
CA PHE A 430 -0.06 21.28 14.10
C PHE A 430 1.14 21.89 14.82
N GLY A 431 2.26 21.18 14.83
CA GLY A 431 3.53 21.65 15.35
C GLY A 431 3.90 22.98 14.70
N LYS A 432 3.78 24.06 15.48
CA LYS A 432 4.07 25.41 15.01
C LYS A 432 5.56 25.58 14.90
N VAL A 433 6.02 26.12 13.77
CA VAL A 433 7.43 26.50 13.63
C VAL A 433 7.69 27.66 14.58
N ASN A 434 8.75 27.58 15.38
CA ASN A 434 9.14 28.66 16.29
C ASN A 434 9.30 30.00 15.53
N GLU A 435 8.85 31.12 16.12
CA GLU A 435 8.89 32.45 15.52
C GLU A 435 10.31 32.85 15.04
N MET A 436 11.34 32.45 15.77
CA MET A 436 12.75 32.66 15.39
C MET A 436 13.10 32.03 14.03
N TYR A 437 12.47 30.92 13.66
CA TYR A 437 12.72 30.20 12.41
C TYR A 437 11.75 30.60 11.28
N ARG A 438 10.58 31.13 11.64
CA ARG A 438 9.64 31.74 10.68
C ARG A 438 10.28 32.93 10.00
N ASN A 439 10.87 33.79 10.83
CA ASN A 439 11.53 35.02 10.45
C ASN A 439 13.04 34.81 10.25
N TRP A 440 13.48 33.60 9.87
CA TRP A 440 14.84 33.42 9.36
C TRP A 440 15.09 34.51 8.33
N ASN A 441 15.90 35.50 8.73
CA ASN A 441 16.20 36.64 7.90
C ASN A 441 16.83 36.10 6.62
N GLN A 442 16.14 36.28 5.49
CA GLN A 442 16.71 35.93 4.18
C GLN A 442 17.99 36.73 3.88
N GLN A 443 18.27 37.78 4.65
CA GLN A 443 19.55 38.06 5.31
C GLN A 443 19.27 39.16 6.32
N ASP A 444 19.92 39.12 7.48
CA ASP A 444 20.36 40.27 8.30
C ASP A 444 20.89 39.76 9.64
N ALA A 445 22.22 39.56 9.62
CA ALA A 445 23.23 39.53 10.69
C ALA A 445 23.03 38.65 11.94
N ALA A 446 23.99 37.85 12.42
CA ALA A 446 25.35 37.57 11.94
C ALA A 446 25.67 36.09 12.21
N TRP A 447 26.00 35.33 11.17
CA TRP A 447 27.00 34.27 11.30
C TRP A 447 28.01 34.41 10.17
N LYS A 448 29.27 34.45 10.60
CA LYS A 448 30.42 34.84 9.80
C LYS A 448 30.84 33.75 8.83
N ALA A 449 31.37 34.27 7.72
CA ALA A 449 32.21 33.65 6.71
C ALA A 449 31.53 32.67 5.75
N LEU A 450 31.22 33.28 4.61
CA LEU A 450 31.12 32.71 3.28
C LEU A 450 29.76 32.15 2.88
N LEU A 451 29.08 33.08 2.21
CA LEU A 451 28.16 32.91 1.10
C LEU A 451 26.74 32.46 1.52
N LEU A 452 25.64 33.17 1.25
CA LEU A 452 25.38 34.44 0.56
C LEU A 452 23.83 34.72 0.66
N SER A 453 23.26 35.83 0.15
CA SER A 453 21.80 36.05 -0.05
C SER A 453 21.53 36.55 -1.47
N ASN A 454 20.26 36.46 -1.94
CA ASN A 454 19.57 36.99 -3.14
C ASN A 454 20.32 37.41 -4.45
N ASP A 455 21.62 37.16 -4.57
CA ASP A 455 22.58 37.58 -5.60
C ASP A 455 23.38 36.34 -6.11
N GLU A 456 22.81 35.47 -6.95
CA GLU A 456 23.32 34.08 -7.18
C GLU A 456 23.24 33.16 -5.93
N ASN A 457 22.57 33.60 -4.87
CA ASN A 457 23.04 33.22 -3.54
C ASN A 457 22.06 33.31 -2.36
N ASP A 458 20.77 33.51 -2.57
CA ASP A 458 19.76 33.30 -1.53
C ASP A 458 19.84 31.89 -0.97
N THR A 459 19.47 31.67 0.30
CA THR A 459 19.37 30.33 0.87
C THR A 459 18.39 29.46 0.05
N MET A 460 17.32 30.06 -0.49
CA MET A 460 16.42 29.38 -1.42
C MET A 460 17.07 29.14 -2.78
N SER A 461 17.81 30.09 -3.36
CA SER A 461 18.46 29.88 -4.66
C SER A 461 19.65 28.91 -4.59
N LEU A 462 20.31 28.81 -3.43
CA LEU A 462 21.42 27.90 -3.16
C LEU A 462 20.94 26.47 -2.87
N HIS A 463 19.87 26.32 -2.07
CA HIS A 463 19.48 25.00 -1.55
C HIS A 463 18.09 24.53 -2.00
N GLY A 464 17.26 25.40 -2.55
CA GLY A 464 15.90 25.09 -2.98
C GLY A 464 14.86 25.10 -1.84
N CYS A 465 13.60 25.26 -2.22
CA CYS A 465 12.48 25.46 -1.29
C CYS A 465 12.24 24.29 -0.33
N LYS A 466 12.43 23.05 -0.77
CA LYS A 466 12.25 21.87 0.10
C LYS A 466 13.28 21.81 1.21
N ILE A 467 14.54 22.13 0.91
CA ILE A 467 15.63 22.13 1.91
C ILE A 467 15.39 23.22 2.95
N VAL A 468 15.00 24.42 2.53
CA VAL A 468 14.70 25.52 3.45
C VAL A 468 13.53 25.17 4.37
N ALA A 469 12.43 24.64 3.82
CA ALA A 469 11.27 24.24 4.61
C ALA A 469 11.60 23.09 5.58
N ALA A 470 12.36 22.09 5.13
CA ALA A 470 12.80 20.98 5.97
C ALA A 470 13.73 21.44 7.09
N ALA A 471 14.69 22.33 6.82
CA ALA A 471 15.60 22.82 7.85
C ALA A 471 14.88 23.59 8.97
N LYS A 472 13.89 24.44 8.62
CA LYS A 472 13.04 25.12 9.60
C LYS A 472 12.29 24.13 10.48
N LEU A 473 11.75 23.07 9.87
CA LEU A 473 11.09 21.97 10.58
C LEU A 473 12.07 21.28 11.53
N VAL A 474 13.26 20.87 11.07
CA VAL A 474 14.26 20.20 11.91
C VAL A 474 14.65 21.06 13.11
N CYS A 475 14.93 22.35 12.91
CA CYS A 475 15.25 23.27 14.01
C CYS A 475 14.14 23.37 15.04
N SER A 476 12.89 23.47 14.58
CA SER A 476 11.71 23.55 15.45
C SER A 476 11.51 22.27 16.26
N VAL A 477 11.58 21.12 15.59
CA VAL A 477 11.38 19.80 16.20
C VAL A 477 12.48 19.47 17.20
N SER A 478 13.74 19.67 16.80
CA SER A 478 14.90 19.28 17.61
C SER A 478 15.23 20.25 18.74
N ASN A 479 14.60 21.43 18.74
CA ASN A 479 14.98 22.58 19.55
C ASN A 479 16.48 22.93 19.41
N ASN A 480 17.02 22.72 18.21
CA ASN A 480 18.43 22.91 17.87
C ASN A 480 18.59 24.08 16.89
N SER A 481 19.10 25.20 17.39
CA SER A 481 19.33 26.42 16.62
C SER A 481 20.62 26.39 15.77
N GLU A 482 21.46 25.36 15.90
CA GLU A 482 22.70 25.19 15.13
C GLU A 482 22.50 24.44 13.81
N PHE A 483 21.34 23.81 13.61
CA PHE A 483 21.02 23.10 12.38
C PHE A 483 20.76 24.08 11.21
N SER A 484 21.29 23.79 10.03
CA SER A 484 21.17 24.66 8.85
C SER A 484 20.96 23.87 7.55
N PRO A 485 20.41 24.51 6.48
CA PRO A 485 20.25 23.90 5.16
C PRO A 485 21.52 23.22 4.61
N LYS A 486 22.71 23.73 4.95
CA LYS A 486 24.01 23.13 4.58
C LYS A 486 24.17 21.68 5.05
N ARG A 487 23.33 21.20 5.98
CA ARG A 487 23.38 19.82 6.48
C ARG A 487 22.63 18.83 5.60
N PHE A 488 21.92 19.33 4.58
CA PHE A 488 21.24 18.54 3.56
C PHE A 488 21.95 18.55 2.20
N VAL A 489 23.06 19.29 2.06
CA VAL A 489 23.79 19.42 0.79
C VAL A 489 25.28 19.05 0.96
N ASP A 490 25.88 18.52 -0.09
CA ASP A 490 27.28 18.12 -0.13
C ASP A 490 28.23 19.33 -0.20
N LYS A 491 29.54 19.07 -0.28
CA LYS A 491 30.57 20.11 -0.38
C LYS A 491 30.48 21.02 -1.62
N ASN A 492 29.64 20.65 -2.59
CA ASN A 492 29.38 21.40 -3.82
C ASN A 492 27.92 21.94 -3.86
N ASP A 493 27.25 22.03 -2.71
CA ASP A 493 25.85 22.45 -2.55
C ASP A 493 24.83 21.57 -3.31
N ARG A 494 25.19 20.33 -3.66
CA ARG A 494 24.27 19.36 -4.27
C ARG A 494 23.53 18.59 -3.20
N ILE A 495 22.24 18.34 -3.40
CA ILE A 495 21.39 17.62 -2.43
C ILE A 495 22.01 16.26 -2.11
N ILE A 496 22.14 15.92 -0.82
CA ILE A 496 22.74 14.66 -0.37
C ILE A 496 21.72 13.52 -0.51
N ASP A 497 21.42 13.15 -1.75
CA ASP A 497 21.01 11.79 -2.12
C ASP A 497 21.68 11.43 -3.46
N LYS A 498 21.63 10.15 -3.86
CA LYS A 498 22.31 9.66 -5.07
C LYS A 498 21.65 10.15 -6.39
N ASN A 499 20.51 10.85 -6.29
CA ASN A 499 19.61 11.24 -7.38
C ASN A 499 19.30 12.76 -7.42
N GLY A 500 19.86 13.57 -6.52
CA GLY A 500 19.62 15.01 -6.41
C GLY A 500 18.29 15.44 -5.77
N ASN A 501 17.64 14.60 -4.95
CA ASN A 501 16.38 14.92 -4.25
C ASN A 501 16.53 14.86 -2.73
N LEU A 502 15.80 15.69 -1.97
CA LEU A 502 15.82 15.61 -0.50
C LEU A 502 14.79 14.57 -0.04
N SER A 503 15.27 13.41 0.42
CA SER A 503 14.43 12.30 0.85
C SER A 503 13.85 12.51 2.25
N GLN A 504 12.68 11.91 2.53
CA GLN A 504 12.11 11.92 3.89
C GLN A 504 13.06 11.25 4.89
N THR A 505 13.73 10.17 4.48
CA THR A 505 14.71 9.44 5.29
C THR A 505 15.88 10.34 5.71
N GLU A 506 16.35 11.24 4.84
CA GLU A 506 17.36 12.24 5.19
C GLU A 506 16.84 13.25 6.21
N ILE A 507 15.62 13.75 6.05
CA ILE A 507 15.00 14.69 7.00
C ILE A 507 14.86 14.02 8.38
N MET A 508 14.40 12.77 8.42
CA MET A 508 14.29 11.98 9.65
C MET A 508 15.65 11.73 10.30
N THR A 509 16.66 11.42 9.50
CA THR A 509 18.03 11.24 9.96
C THR A 509 18.59 12.54 10.52
N ALA A 510 18.29 13.67 9.89
CA ALA A 510 18.68 14.99 10.35
C ALA A 510 18.02 15.35 11.69
N ILE A 511 16.73 15.04 11.88
CA ILE A 511 16.05 15.24 13.16
C ILE A 511 16.74 14.42 14.26
N LYS A 512 16.97 13.12 14.03
CA LYS A 512 17.66 12.24 14.98
C LYS A 512 19.09 12.69 15.29
N LYS A 513 19.82 13.20 14.30
CA LYS A 513 21.15 13.78 14.50
C LYS A 513 21.12 15.06 15.31
N ALA A 514 20.12 15.91 15.08
CA ALA A 514 19.96 17.18 15.79
C ALA A 514 19.50 16.99 17.24
N ASN A 515 18.70 15.96 17.50
CA ASN A 515 18.30 15.54 18.86
C ASN A 515 17.99 14.02 18.91
N PRO A 516 18.91 13.19 19.45
CA PRO A 516 18.76 11.73 19.47
C PRO A 516 17.60 11.21 20.33
N ASN A 517 17.09 12.02 21.25
CA ASN A 517 16.01 11.62 22.17
C ASN A 517 14.61 11.72 21.54
N ILE A 518 14.51 12.32 20.35
CA ILE A 518 13.22 12.47 19.66
C ILE A 518 12.90 11.21 18.89
N VAL A 519 11.78 10.59 19.26
CA VAL A 519 11.16 9.53 18.47
C VAL A 519 10.23 10.18 17.46
N VAL A 520 10.73 10.36 16.24
CA VAL A 520 9.91 10.80 15.11
C VAL A 520 9.33 9.57 14.42
N LYS A 521 8.01 9.57 14.24
CA LYS A 521 7.31 8.68 13.32
C LYS A 521 7.03 9.49 12.04
N ALA A 522 7.60 9.04 10.93
CA ALA A 522 7.15 9.51 9.62
C ALA A 522 5.86 8.76 9.27
N ASP A 523 4.83 9.50 8.88
CA ASP A 523 3.58 8.92 8.37
C ASP A 523 3.42 9.46 6.95
N TYR A 524 3.74 8.64 5.95
CA TYR A 524 3.72 9.04 4.55
C TYR A 524 2.34 8.79 3.94
N PHE A 525 1.75 9.81 3.31
CA PHE A 525 0.52 9.72 2.53
C PHE A 525 0.59 10.67 1.32
N GLU A 526 0.17 10.23 0.13
CA GLU A 526 0.06 11.11 -1.04
C GLU A 526 -1.23 10.95 -1.86
N LYS A 527 -1.90 12.10 -2.12
CA LYS A 527 -2.38 12.60 -3.44
C LYS A 527 -3.49 13.68 -3.31
N GLN A 528 -4.17 13.81 -2.17
CA GLN A 528 -5.10 14.94 -1.95
C GLN A 528 -5.33 15.22 -0.46
N LEU A 529 -5.13 16.48 -0.05
CA LEU A 529 -5.53 16.95 1.28
C LEU A 529 -7.05 16.94 1.36
N ASN A 530 -7.60 16.04 2.16
CA ASN A 530 -8.99 16.08 2.56
C ASN A 530 -9.10 16.56 4.01
N GLU A 531 -10.22 17.22 4.29
CA GLU A 531 -10.51 17.80 5.59
C GLU A 531 -10.49 16.78 6.73
N SER A 532 -10.91 15.54 6.46
CA SER A 532 -10.92 14.47 7.45
C SER A 532 -9.53 14.12 7.97
N THR A 533 -8.52 14.10 7.10
CA THR A 533 -7.13 13.83 7.51
C THR A 533 -6.58 14.97 8.35
N LEU A 534 -6.79 16.21 7.93
CA LEU A 534 -6.36 17.38 8.70
C LEU A 534 -7.03 17.43 10.08
N LYS A 535 -8.34 17.11 10.14
CA LYS A 535 -9.08 16.99 11.41
C LYS A 535 -8.53 15.89 12.30
N ARG A 536 -8.16 14.74 11.74
CA ARG A 536 -7.57 13.62 12.49
C ARG A 536 -6.23 14.02 13.09
N LEU A 537 -5.34 14.60 12.29
CA LEU A 537 -4.04 15.10 12.77
C LEU A 537 -4.21 16.19 13.83
N LYS A 538 -5.17 17.12 13.65
CA LYS A 538 -5.47 18.18 14.63
C LYS A 538 -6.13 17.66 15.92
N LYS A 539 -6.57 16.40 15.96
CA LYS A 539 -7.17 15.76 17.15
C LYS A 539 -6.25 14.71 17.78
N ASP A 540 -5.07 14.47 17.20
CA ASP A 540 -4.11 13.52 17.78
C ASP A 540 -3.56 14.09 19.10
N SER A 541 -3.82 13.36 20.18
CA SER A 541 -3.37 13.72 21.52
C SER A 541 -1.99 13.15 21.85
N GLU A 542 -1.56 12.10 21.14
CA GLU A 542 -0.31 11.39 21.38
C GLU A 542 0.86 12.05 20.64
N TYR A 543 0.61 12.59 19.45
CA TYR A 543 1.65 13.17 18.59
C TYR A 543 1.41 14.66 18.30
N GLU A 544 2.51 15.41 18.17
CA GLU A 544 2.54 16.70 17.53
C GLU A 544 3.01 16.53 16.08
N HIS A 545 2.24 17.05 15.11
CA HIS A 545 2.49 16.83 13.69
C HIS A 545 3.06 18.06 12.99
N TYR A 546 4.20 17.91 12.32
CA TYR A 546 4.80 18.94 11.47
C TYR A 546 4.58 18.56 10.00
N ILE A 547 4.04 19.48 9.19
CA ILE A 547 3.56 19.16 7.85
C ILE A 547 4.33 19.99 6.81
N LEU A 548 5.01 19.31 5.87
CA LEU A 548 5.54 19.93 4.66
C LEU A 548 4.52 19.76 3.53
N GLY A 549 4.18 20.83 2.82
CA GLY A 549 3.30 20.80 1.66
C GLY A 549 4.02 21.19 0.38
N ARG A 550 3.86 20.38 -0.67
CA ARG A 550 4.24 20.73 -2.04
C ARG A 550 3.07 21.43 -2.73
N ALA A 551 3.33 22.63 -3.22
CA ALA A 551 2.40 23.46 -3.95
C ALA A 551 2.77 23.52 -5.44
N ASN A 552 1.78 23.44 -6.32
CA ASN A 552 1.88 23.86 -7.71
C ASN A 552 1.48 25.33 -7.81
N VAL A 553 2.41 26.20 -8.21
CA VAL A 553 2.15 27.64 -8.32
C VAL A 553 1.47 27.94 -9.66
N GLY A 554 0.39 28.72 -9.62
CA GLY A 554 -0.37 29.06 -10.81
C GLY A 554 0.40 29.92 -11.82
N GLY A 555 -0.02 29.86 -13.09
CA GLY A 555 0.59 30.63 -14.17
C GLY A 555 1.94 30.10 -14.67
N GLY A 556 2.22 28.82 -14.46
CA GLY A 556 3.39 28.12 -15.02
C GLY A 556 4.70 28.31 -14.25
N LEU A 557 4.64 28.74 -12.98
CA LEU A 557 5.83 29.08 -12.18
C LEU A 557 6.48 27.88 -11.46
N GLY A 558 6.00 26.65 -11.71
CA GLY A 558 6.60 25.42 -11.20
C GLY A 558 6.11 25.00 -9.80
N GLN A 559 6.88 24.11 -9.17
CA GLN A 559 6.58 23.52 -7.87
C GLN A 559 7.29 24.26 -6.73
N HIS A 560 6.66 24.30 -5.56
CA HIS A 560 7.20 24.93 -4.36
C HIS A 560 6.92 24.11 -3.10
N TRP A 561 7.73 24.25 -2.05
CA TRP A 561 7.53 23.56 -0.78
C TRP A 561 7.42 24.54 0.37
N VAL A 562 6.43 24.35 1.24
CA VAL A 562 6.11 25.22 2.40
C VAL A 562 5.78 24.38 3.63
N VAL A 563 5.86 24.95 4.84
CA VAL A 563 5.36 24.29 6.05
C VAL A 563 3.91 24.70 6.26
N ILE A 564 3.00 23.77 6.57
CA ILE A 564 1.59 24.05 6.87
C ILE A 564 1.42 24.11 8.40
N GLU A 565 0.85 25.20 8.91
CA GLU A 565 0.61 25.39 10.35
C GLU A 565 -0.87 25.37 10.72
N ASP A 566 -1.75 25.72 9.78
CA ASP A 566 -3.18 25.67 10.03
C ASP A 566 -3.95 25.59 8.70
N TYR A 567 -5.26 25.43 8.80
CA TYR A 567 -6.13 25.43 7.64
C TYR A 567 -7.52 25.97 7.98
N LYS A 568 -8.20 26.47 6.95
CA LYS A 568 -9.60 26.88 7.00
C LYS A 568 -10.37 26.21 5.88
N VAL A 569 -11.54 25.66 6.21
CA VAL A 569 -12.45 25.08 5.23
C VAL A 569 -13.46 26.15 4.81
N LEU A 570 -13.50 26.45 3.52
CA LEU A 570 -14.46 27.38 2.93
C LEU A 570 -15.83 26.70 2.72
N PRO A 571 -16.94 27.47 2.60
CA PRO A 571 -18.28 26.90 2.41
C PRO A 571 -18.44 25.99 1.19
N ASN A 572 -17.57 26.13 0.19
CA ASN A 572 -17.54 25.31 -1.02
C ASN A 572 -16.70 24.02 -0.86
N GLY A 573 -16.22 23.71 0.35
CA GLY A 573 -15.37 22.55 0.65
C GLY A 573 -13.89 22.71 0.27
N THR A 574 -13.48 23.87 -0.25
CA THR A 574 -12.06 24.16 -0.52
C THR A 574 -11.33 24.45 0.79
N ILE A 575 -10.12 23.93 0.92
CA ILE A 575 -9.26 24.15 2.08
C ILE A 575 -8.26 25.25 1.72
N GLU A 576 -8.17 26.29 2.54
CA GLU A 576 -7.10 27.28 2.52
C GLU A 576 -6.08 26.96 3.61
N TYR A 577 -4.80 26.98 3.25
CA TYR A 577 -3.70 26.65 4.16
C TYR A 577 -3.05 27.92 4.68
N LYS A 578 -2.84 27.96 6.01
CA LYS A 578 -1.92 28.90 6.63
C LYS A 578 -0.53 28.26 6.63
N ILE A 579 0.42 28.94 6.00
CA ILE A 579 1.76 28.38 5.76
C ILE A 579 2.86 29.23 6.40
N VAL A 580 4.00 28.60 6.67
CA VAL A 580 5.28 29.29 6.87
C VAL A 580 5.97 29.37 5.51
N PRO A 581 6.23 30.58 4.99
CA PRO A 581 6.84 30.76 3.69
C PRO A 581 8.29 30.23 3.69
N SER A 582 8.68 29.58 2.60
CA SER A 582 10.08 29.22 2.33
C SER A 582 10.77 30.30 1.49
N SER A 583 10.01 31.19 0.83
CA SER A 583 10.50 32.39 0.13
C SER A 583 9.61 33.63 0.35
N LYS A 584 10.17 34.84 0.13
CA LYS A 584 9.39 36.11 0.08
C LYS A 584 8.21 36.08 -0.90
N ASN A 585 8.35 35.30 -1.98
CA ASN A 585 7.32 35.20 -2.99
C ASN A 585 6.08 34.41 -2.50
N ASP A 586 6.22 33.59 -1.46
CA ASP A 586 5.10 32.81 -0.90
C ASP A 586 4.23 33.63 0.03
N SER A 587 4.80 34.62 0.72
CA SER A 587 4.07 35.49 1.66
C SER A 587 2.92 36.28 1.01
N GLY A 588 2.95 36.46 -0.31
CA GLY A 588 1.89 37.12 -1.08
C GLY A 588 0.91 36.18 -1.78
N ARG A 589 0.99 34.85 -1.55
CA ARG A 589 0.18 33.84 -2.25
C ARG A 589 -0.84 33.18 -1.33
N VAL A 590 -1.98 32.82 -1.91
CA VAL A 590 -3.00 32.00 -1.25
C VAL A 590 -2.76 30.54 -1.60
N PHE A 591 -2.56 29.69 -0.58
CA PHE A 591 -2.37 28.25 -0.74
C PHE A 591 -3.68 27.52 -0.51
N THR A 592 -4.14 26.73 -1.48
CA THR A 592 -5.45 26.07 -1.43
C THR A 592 -5.40 24.61 -1.87
N SER A 593 -6.48 23.87 -1.62
CA SER A 593 -6.68 22.50 -2.11
C SER A 593 -7.32 22.40 -3.50
N ASP A 594 -7.73 23.52 -4.11
CA ASP A 594 -8.48 23.52 -5.37
C ASP A 594 -7.54 23.61 -6.59
N PRO A 595 -7.49 22.56 -7.44
CA PRO A 595 -6.60 22.52 -8.60
C PRO A 595 -6.99 23.52 -9.71
N LYS A 596 -8.21 24.05 -9.72
CA LYS A 596 -8.68 25.01 -10.75
C LYS A 596 -7.96 26.36 -10.71
N PHE A 597 -7.23 26.66 -9.63
CA PHE A 597 -6.53 27.93 -9.46
C PHE A 597 -5.09 27.94 -10.02
N ALA A 598 -4.67 26.89 -10.74
CA ALA A 598 -3.36 26.78 -11.37
C ALA A 598 -3.07 27.79 -12.51
N THR A 599 -3.98 28.72 -12.80
CA THR A 599 -3.78 29.80 -13.79
C THR A 599 -3.49 31.16 -13.16
N ASP A 600 -3.71 31.34 -11.84
CA ASP A 600 -3.48 32.60 -11.12
C ASP A 600 -2.11 32.59 -10.41
N LYS A 601 -1.23 33.52 -10.77
CA LYS A 601 0.13 33.65 -10.19
C LYS A 601 0.12 34.00 -8.69
N LYS A 602 -1.02 34.45 -8.15
CA LYS A 602 -1.22 34.73 -6.71
C LYS A 602 -1.76 33.53 -5.94
N LYS A 603 -2.01 32.39 -6.58
CA LYS A 603 -2.54 31.18 -5.94
C LYS A 603 -1.61 29.98 -6.16
N ALA A 604 -1.61 29.08 -5.20
CA ALA A 604 -0.86 27.83 -5.27
C ALA A 604 -1.71 26.68 -4.74
N CYS A 605 -1.72 25.56 -5.46
CA CYS A 605 -2.49 24.37 -5.06
C CYS A 605 -1.58 23.37 -4.35
N ILE A 606 -1.83 23.06 -3.08
CA ILE A 606 -1.09 22.01 -2.36
C ILE A 606 -1.57 20.65 -2.86
N ASN A 607 -0.67 19.88 -3.46
CA ASN A 607 -0.98 18.59 -4.08
C ASN A 607 -0.26 17.39 -3.44
N LYS A 608 0.73 17.64 -2.57
CA LYS A 608 1.46 16.62 -1.81
C LYS A 608 1.75 17.15 -0.41
N ILE A 609 1.73 16.28 0.59
CA ILE A 609 2.17 16.59 1.94
C ILE A 609 3.12 15.51 2.46
N GLU A 610 4.00 15.88 3.37
CA GLU A 610 4.81 14.98 4.19
C GLU A 610 4.57 15.33 5.65
N VAL A 611 4.19 14.34 6.47
CA VAL A 611 3.88 14.53 7.89
C VAL A 611 4.96 13.88 8.75
N TYR A 612 5.47 14.66 9.70
CA TYR A 612 6.47 14.27 10.68
C TYR A 612 5.82 14.35 12.06
N SER A 613 5.53 13.18 12.65
CA SER A 613 4.81 13.06 13.92
C SER A 613 5.81 12.82 15.05
N ILE A 614 5.82 13.71 16.03
CA ILE A 614 6.70 13.60 17.21
C ILE A 614 5.84 13.31 18.41
N LYS A 615 6.23 12.30 19.19
CA LYS A 615 5.50 11.96 20.39
C LYS A 615 5.57 13.13 21.38
N ARG A 616 4.42 13.55 21.92
CA ARG A 616 4.36 14.56 22.98
C ARG A 616 4.93 13.97 24.27
N ASN A 617 5.73 14.77 24.97
CA ASN A 617 6.30 14.40 26.27
C ASN A 617 5.31 14.60 27.40
#